data_AF-A0A1H9GPQ0-F1
#
_entry.id   AF-A0A1H9GPQ0-F1
#
_cell.length_a   1.000
_cell.length_b   1.000
_cell.length_c   1.000
_cell.angle_alpha   90.00
_cell.angle_beta   90.00
_cell.angle_gamma   90.00
#
_symmetry.space_group_name_H-M   'P 1'
#
loop_
_entity.id
_entity.type
_entity.pdbx_description
1 polymer ?
#
loop_
_entity_poly.entity_id
_entity_poly.type
_entity_poly.pdbx_seq_one_letter_code
_entity_poly.pdbx_strand_id
1 'polypeptide(L)'
;MMKSTLKYIVLFAYFTVGFFLLGLIIKVVSSFIHLGGFYLPYEEIMRNLFKSIIAGSAITLAAITFNLIDKFKGRRKKSSKPG
;
A
#
# COMPACT_ATOMS: atom_id res chain seq x y z
N MET A 1 -9.71 -12.66 -17.09
CA MET A 1 -9.12 -11.31 -16.89
C MET A 1 -9.48 -10.66 -15.56
N MET A 2 -10.75 -10.67 -15.11
CA MET A 2 -11.17 -10.02 -13.84
C MET A 2 -10.50 -10.53 -12.55
N LYS A 3 -10.12 -11.83 -12.48
CA LYS A 3 -9.54 -12.43 -11.27
C LYS A 3 -8.20 -11.79 -10.83
N SER A 4 -7.38 -11.32 -11.77
CA SER A 4 -6.10 -10.66 -11.42
C SER A 4 -6.32 -9.23 -10.94
N THR A 5 -7.19 -8.46 -11.59
CA THR A 5 -7.49 -7.08 -11.18
C THR A 5 -8.08 -7.02 -9.78
N LEU A 6 -8.99 -7.95 -9.44
CA LEU A 6 -9.53 -8.06 -8.08
C LEU A 6 -8.47 -8.37 -7.03
N LYS A 7 -7.46 -9.19 -7.34
CA LYS A 7 -6.33 -9.43 -6.43
C LYS A 7 -5.54 -8.16 -6.13
N TYR A 8 -5.28 -7.32 -7.14
CA TYR A 8 -4.59 -6.05 -6.93
C TYR A 8 -5.44 -5.03 -6.16
N ILE A 9 -6.75 -5.01 -6.39
CA ILE A 9 -7.68 -4.15 -5.64
C ILE A 9 -7.75 -4.56 -4.17
N VAL A 10 -7.84 -5.87 -3.89
CA VAL A 10 -7.81 -6.39 -2.51
C VAL A 10 -6.48 -6.10 -1.85
N LEU A 11 -5.36 -6.24 -2.57
CA LEU A 11 -4.03 -5.91 -2.08
C LEU A 11 -3.90 -4.40 -1.75
N PHE A 12 -4.39 -3.54 -2.63
CA PHE A 12 -4.44 -2.09 -2.42
C PHE A 12 -5.27 -1.73 -1.18
N ALA A 13 -6.47 -2.30 -1.06
CA ALA A 13 -7.35 -2.06 0.08
C ALA A 13 -6.71 -2.55 1.38
N TYR A 14 -6.10 -3.73 1.37
CA TYR A 14 -5.42 -4.30 2.54
C TYR A 14 -4.28 -3.41 3.04
N PHE A 15 -3.39 -2.99 2.15
CA PHE A 15 -2.29 -2.09 2.53
C PHE A 15 -2.79 -0.70 2.93
N THR A 16 -3.77 -0.14 2.24
CA THR A 16 -4.32 1.18 2.56
C THR A 16 -4.92 1.18 3.97
N VAL A 17 -5.71 0.16 4.32
CA VAL A 17 -6.29 0.01 5.66
C VAL A 17 -5.20 -0.25 6.70
N GLY A 18 -4.21 -1.08 6.39
CA GLY A 18 -3.09 -1.37 7.28
C GLY A 18 -2.24 -0.13 7.62
N PHE A 19 -1.85 0.65 6.61
CA PHE A 19 -1.11 1.90 6.82
C PHE A 19 -1.94 2.97 7.52
N PHE A 20 -3.25 3.01 7.26
CA PHE A 20 -4.16 3.92 7.94
C PHE A 20 -4.26 3.61 9.44
N LEU A 21 -4.49 2.34 9.79
CA LEU A 21 -4.50 1.87 11.18
C LEU A 21 -3.14 2.11 11.87
N LEU A 22 -2.04 1.78 11.20
CA LEU A 22 -0.70 1.99 11.72
C LEU A 22 -0.45 3.48 12.00
N GLY A 23 -0.81 4.36 11.07
CA GLY A 23 -0.69 5.81 11.25
C GLY A 23 -1.57 6.35 12.38
N LEU A 24 -2.74 5.75 12.59
CA LEU A 24 -3.62 6.08 13.72
C LEU A 24 -2.98 5.67 15.06
N ILE A 25 -2.44 4.45 15.14
CA ILE A 25 -1.77 3.94 16.35
C ILE A 25 -0.54 4.78 16.69
N ILE A 26 0.33 5.06 15.70
CA ILE A 26 1.53 5.90 15.91
C ILE A 26 1.14 7.25 16.48
N LYS A 27 0.03 7.83 16.00
CA LYS A 27 -0.46 9.09 16.54
C LYS A 27 -1.01 9.00 17.94
N VAL A 28 -1.81 7.98 18.22
CA VAL A 28 -2.34 7.76 19.56
C VAL A 28 -1.18 7.65 20.54
N VAL A 29 -0.18 6.83 20.22
CA VAL A 29 1.04 6.65 21.04
C VAL A 29 1.82 7.96 21.16
N SER A 30 2.05 8.68 20.05
CA SER A 30 2.80 9.93 20.05
C SER A 30 2.11 11.02 20.88
N SER A 31 0.80 11.16 20.74
CA SER A 31 -0.04 12.11 21.50
C SER A 31 -0.02 11.79 22.99
N PHE A 32 -0.08 10.49 23.35
CA PHE A 32 0.01 10.04 24.73
C PHE A 32 1.37 10.38 25.37
N ILE A 33 2.47 10.21 24.62
CA ILE A 33 3.82 10.47 25.11
C ILE A 33 4.12 11.97 25.20
N HIS A 34 3.72 12.77 24.21
CA HIS A 34 4.11 14.18 24.13
C HIS A 34 3.16 15.13 24.86
N LEU A 35 1.86 14.85 24.85
CA LEU A 35 0.84 15.75 25.38
C LEU A 35 0.19 15.22 26.67
N GLY A 36 0.48 13.98 27.07
CA GLY A 36 -0.11 13.35 28.25
C GLY A 36 -1.63 13.15 28.16
N GLY A 37 -2.20 13.28 26.96
CA GLY A 37 -3.64 13.26 26.72
C GLY A 37 -3.99 12.90 25.28
N PHE A 38 -5.25 12.56 25.03
CA PHE A 38 -5.72 12.08 23.73
C PHE A 38 -6.13 13.27 22.84
N TYR A 39 -5.15 14.00 22.31
CA TYR A 39 -5.42 15.08 21.36
C TYR A 39 -5.20 14.59 19.92
N LEU A 40 -6.29 14.43 19.18
CA LEU A 40 -6.29 14.02 17.77
C LEU A 40 -6.97 15.11 16.93
N PRO A 41 -6.21 16.12 16.45
CA PRO A 41 -6.78 17.15 15.60
C PRO A 41 -7.23 16.55 14.26
N TYR A 42 -8.40 17.00 13.80
CA TYR A 42 -9.04 16.51 12.57
C TYR A 42 -8.16 16.67 11.31
N GLU A 43 -7.50 17.82 11.15
CA GLU A 43 -6.54 18.07 10.05
C GLU A 43 -5.44 17.02 10.00
N GLU A 44 -5.08 16.55 11.17
CA GLU A 44 -3.97 15.67 11.38
C GLU A 44 -4.39 14.24 11.01
N ILE A 45 -5.63 13.82 11.34
CA ILE A 45 -6.24 12.57 10.85
C ILE A 45 -6.36 12.60 9.32
N MET A 46 -6.81 13.72 8.76
CA MET A 46 -6.92 13.89 7.30
C MET A 46 -5.58 13.77 6.60
N ARG A 47 -4.51 14.40 7.12
CA ARG A 47 -3.15 14.20 6.60
C ARG A 47 -2.71 12.74 6.65
N ASN A 48 -3.05 12.00 7.71
CA ASN A 48 -2.71 10.58 7.80
C ASN A 48 -3.47 9.73 6.76
N LEU A 49 -4.74 10.05 6.52
CA LEU A 49 -5.54 9.42 5.48
C LEU A 49 -4.92 9.61 4.09
N PHE A 50 -4.56 10.86 3.73
CA PHE A 50 -3.89 11.14 2.46
C PHE A 50 -2.55 10.40 2.32
N LYS A 51 -1.72 10.39 3.36
CA LYS A 51 -0.46 9.64 3.37
C LYS A 51 -0.68 8.14 3.16
N SER A 52 -1.70 7.57 3.79
CA SER A 52 -2.04 6.15 3.67
C SER A 52 -2.50 5.79 2.26
N ILE A 53 -3.27 6.66 1.61
CA ILE A 53 -3.70 6.50 0.21
C ILE A 53 -2.51 6.57 -0.74
N ILE A 54 -1.60 7.53 -0.56
CA ILE A 54 -0.39 7.66 -1.38
C ILE A 54 0.49 6.41 -1.22
N ALA A 55 0.69 5.94 0.02
CA ALA A 55 1.45 4.73 0.30
C ALA A 55 0.82 3.48 -0.33
N GLY A 56 -0.50 3.28 -0.16
CA GLY A 56 -1.22 2.17 -0.78
C GLY A 56 -1.13 2.19 -2.31
N SER A 57 -1.18 3.39 -2.90
CA SER A 57 -1.05 3.59 -4.35
C SER A 57 0.35 3.23 -4.85
N ALA A 58 1.39 3.68 -4.14
CA ALA A 58 2.78 3.36 -4.47
C ALA A 58 3.05 1.85 -4.41
N ILE A 59 2.56 1.16 -3.38
CA ILE A 59 2.74 -0.29 -3.22
C ILE A 59 2.03 -1.06 -4.35
N THR A 60 0.82 -0.62 -4.71
CA THR A 60 0.05 -1.27 -5.78
C THR A 60 0.71 -1.05 -7.14
N LEU A 61 1.22 0.14 -7.39
CA LEU A 61 1.98 0.44 -8.60
C LEU A 61 3.28 -0.37 -8.68
N ALA A 62 3.98 -0.54 -7.55
CA ALA A 62 5.15 -1.40 -7.45
C ALA A 62 4.78 -2.86 -7.76
N ALA A 63 3.70 -3.38 -7.17
CA ALA A 63 3.23 -4.74 -7.43
C ALA A 63 2.87 -4.96 -8.90
N ILE A 64 2.21 -4.00 -9.56
CA ILE A 64 1.90 -4.05 -10.99
C ILE A 64 3.19 -4.06 -11.82
N THR A 65 4.15 -3.20 -11.48
CA THR A 65 5.45 -3.11 -12.16
C THR A 65 6.23 -4.42 -12.02
N PHE A 66 6.32 -5.00 -10.82
CA PHE A 66 6.98 -6.29 -10.62
C PHE A 66 6.31 -7.42 -11.39
N ASN A 67 4.97 -7.45 -11.41
CA ASN A 67 4.23 -8.44 -12.20
C ASN A 67 4.45 -8.28 -13.72
N LEU A 68 4.59 -7.04 -14.22
CA LEU A 68 4.97 -6.78 -15.60
C LEU A 68 6.40 -7.27 -15.88
N ILE A 69 7.35 -6.93 -15.01
CA ILE A 69 8.75 -7.37 -15.12
C ILE A 69 8.84 -8.90 -15.16
N ASP A 70 8.14 -9.59 -14.26
CA ASP A 70 8.15 -11.05 -14.21
C ASP A 70 7.51 -11.66 -15.47
N LYS A 71 6.44 -11.05 -15.99
CA LYS A 71 5.82 -11.46 -17.26
C LYS A 71 6.76 -11.22 -18.45
N PHE A 72 7.52 -10.12 -18.48
CA PHE A 72 8.53 -9.86 -19.51
C PHE A 72 9.71 -10.82 -19.41
N LYS A 73 10.20 -11.09 -18.19
CA LYS A 73 11.27 -12.05 -17.92
C LYS A 73 10.85 -13.47 -18.29
N GLY A 74 9.63 -13.88 -17.94
CA GLY A 74 9.02 -15.15 -18.33
C GLY A 74 8.83 -15.28 -19.84
N ARG A 75 8.43 -14.20 -20.55
CA ARG A 75 8.39 -14.19 -22.03
C ARG A 75 9.78 -14.35 -22.64
N ARG A 76 10.79 -13.65 -22.14
CA ARG A 76 12.18 -13.85 -22.60
C ARG A 76 12.68 -15.26 -22.34
N LYS A 77 12.36 -15.84 -21.17
CA LYS A 77 12.72 -17.23 -20.82
C LYS A 77 12.00 -18.28 -21.68
N LYS A 78 10.77 -17.99 -22.12
CA LYS A 78 10.00 -18.85 -23.04
C LYS A 78 10.49 -18.74 -24.49
N SER A 79 11.00 -17.57 -24.89
CA SER A 79 11.65 -17.34 -26.19
C SER A 79 13.07 -17.90 -26.27
N SER A 80 13.74 -18.11 -25.14
CA SER A 80 15.07 -18.73 -25.05
C SER A 80 15.02 -20.23 -24.78
N LYS A 81 13.94 -20.91 -25.16
CA LYS A 81 13.90 -22.36 -25.26
C LYS A 81 14.22 -22.72 -26.72
N PRO A 82 15.48 -23.01 -27.07
CA PRO A 82 15.79 -23.59 -28.36
C PRO A 82 15.40 -25.07 -28.34
N GLY A 83 14.80 -25.55 -29.43
CA GLY A 83 14.53 -26.97 -29.67
C GLY A 83 13.22 -27.47 -29.09
#